data_AF-A0A523UTF6-F1
#
_entry.id   AF-A0A523UTF6-F1
#
_cell.length_a   1.000
_cell.length_b   1.000
_cell.length_c   1.000
_cell.angle_alpha   90.00
_cell.angle_beta   90.00
_cell.angle_gamma   90.00
#
_symmetry.space_group_name_H-M   'P 1'
#
loop_
_entity.id
_entity.type
_entity.pdbx_description
1 polymer ?
#
loop_
_entity_poly.entity_id
_entity_poly.type
_entity_poly.pdbx_seq_one_letter_code
_entity_poly.pdbx_strand_id
1 'polypeptide(L)'
;MREKGFTLIELMIVVVIIGILAAIAIPNFMSMRSRAKEASLKSNMHTLQLAAEDFSTMSEGAYPRTCATTVSEVLVALGYPTVSTAVKSIAGAANGVSPSGSDVLLPLGFKNPFLLTTNSWESNALGTISGCSYYECFPTGASTWAEEYSIRGFGKDALLVLVLTAGQ
;
A
#
# COMPACT_ATOMS: atom_id res chain seq x y z
N MET A 1 54.45 -11.66 -29.50
CA MET A 1 53.19 -12.31 -29.09
C MET A 1 52.16 -12.04 -30.18
N ARG A 2 51.52 -13.06 -30.77
CA ARG A 2 50.48 -12.85 -31.79
C ARG A 2 49.16 -12.56 -31.07
N GLU A 3 48.73 -11.32 -31.09
CA GLU A 3 47.37 -10.96 -30.69
C GLU A 3 46.40 -11.54 -31.72
N LYS A 4 45.56 -12.48 -31.29
CA LYS A 4 44.41 -12.93 -32.09
C LYS A 4 43.35 -11.83 -32.00
N GLY A 5 43.29 -10.98 -33.02
CA GLY A 5 42.21 -10.00 -33.17
C GLY A 5 40.87 -10.72 -33.38
N PHE A 6 39.85 -10.28 -32.64
CA PHE A 6 38.47 -10.73 -32.81
C PHE A 6 37.99 -10.46 -34.24
N THR A 7 37.27 -11.39 -34.85
CA THR A 7 36.74 -11.17 -36.20
C THR A 7 35.48 -10.30 -36.14
N LEU A 8 35.31 -9.39 -37.11
CA LEU A 8 34.08 -8.57 -37.20
C LEU A 8 32.83 -9.45 -37.33
N ILE A 9 32.95 -10.60 -37.99
CA ILE A 9 31.85 -11.55 -38.18
C ILE A 9 31.47 -12.28 -36.88
N GLU A 10 32.43 -12.63 -36.02
CA GLU A 10 32.14 -13.16 -34.67
C GLU A 10 31.30 -12.17 -33.88
N LEU A 11 31.71 -10.91 -33.90
CA LEU A 11 30.99 -9.89 -33.14
C LEU A 11 29.59 -9.68 -33.71
N MET A 12 29.42 -9.67 -35.04
CA MET A 12 28.12 -9.54 -35.69
C MET A 12 27.13 -10.66 -35.30
N ILE A 13 27.55 -11.93 -35.36
CA ILE A 13 26.66 -13.05 -35.01
C ILE A 13 26.24 -12.98 -33.54
N VAL A 14 27.15 -12.59 -32.65
CA VAL A 14 26.84 -12.43 -31.22
C VAL A 14 25.77 -11.38 -30.98
N VAL A 15 25.86 -10.20 -31.62
CA VAL A 15 24.82 -9.16 -31.45
C VAL A 15 23.48 -9.60 -32.02
N VAL A 16 23.46 -10.36 -33.12
CA VAL A 16 22.22 -10.91 -33.71
C VAL A 16 21.55 -11.89 -32.74
N ILE A 17 22.31 -12.80 -32.13
CA ILE A 17 21.76 -13.77 -31.17
C ILE A 17 21.23 -13.05 -29.93
N ILE A 18 21.99 -12.09 -29.37
CA ILE A 18 21.55 -11.28 -28.22
C ILE A 18 20.29 -10.49 -28.59
N GLY A 19 20.19 -9.96 -29.82
CA GLY A 19 19.02 -9.26 -30.33
C GLY A 19 17.75 -10.12 -30.34
N ILE A 20 17.84 -11.37 -30.81
CA ILE A 20 16.71 -12.31 -30.83
C ILE A 20 16.27 -12.66 -29.40
N LEU A 21 17.22 -12.92 -28.50
CA LEU A 21 16.93 -13.23 -27.10
C LEU A 21 16.28 -12.02 -26.39
N ALA A 22 16.80 -10.81 -26.62
CA ALA A 22 16.26 -9.59 -26.04
C ALA A 22 14.82 -9.31 -26.52
N ALA A 23 14.52 -9.54 -27.80
CA ALA A 23 13.19 -9.31 -28.37
C ALA A 23 12.08 -10.14 -27.67
N ILE A 24 12.39 -11.36 -27.24
CA ILE A 24 11.45 -12.23 -26.51
C ILE A 24 11.47 -11.94 -25.01
N ALA A 25 12.65 -11.69 -24.44
CA ALA A 25 12.83 -11.53 -23.00
C ALA A 25 12.24 -10.22 -22.46
N ILE A 26 12.41 -9.10 -23.18
CA ILE A 26 11.97 -7.78 -22.75
C ILE A 26 10.45 -7.71 -22.46
N PRO A 27 9.54 -8.12 -23.37
CA PRO A 27 8.10 -8.04 -23.09
C PRO A 27 7.68 -8.94 -21.93
N ASN A 28 8.26 -10.15 -21.83
CA ASN A 28 7.98 -11.06 -20.72
C ASN A 28 8.43 -10.47 -19.38
N PHE A 29 9.65 -9.93 -19.32
CA PHE A 29 10.20 -9.29 -18.13
C PHE A 29 9.34 -8.10 -17.66
N MET A 30 8.86 -7.28 -18.58
CA MET A 30 7.95 -6.16 -18.26
C MET A 30 6.64 -6.64 -17.63
N SER A 31 6.07 -7.74 -18.14
CA SER A 31 4.84 -8.35 -17.60
C SER A 31 5.06 -8.94 -16.20
N MET A 32 6.18 -9.63 -15.99
CA MET A 32 6.55 -10.24 -14.71
C MET A 32 6.75 -9.17 -13.64
N ARG A 33 7.40 -8.06 -13.99
CA ARG A 33 7.56 -6.90 -13.09
C ARG A 33 6.22 -6.29 -12.70
N SER A 34 5.27 -6.19 -13.62
CA SER A 34 3.93 -5.67 -13.32
C SER A 34 3.18 -6.57 -12.33
N ARG A 35 3.20 -7.89 -12.57
CA ARG A 35 2.58 -8.89 -11.67
C ARG A 35 3.19 -8.89 -10.28
N ALA A 36 4.52 -8.73 -10.18
CA ALA A 36 5.21 -8.63 -8.90
C ALA A 36 4.76 -7.38 -8.10
N LYS A 37 4.58 -6.24 -8.78
CA LYS A 37 4.07 -5.01 -8.13
C LYS A 37 2.61 -5.16 -7.69
N GLU A 38 1.76 -5.80 -8.49
CA GLU A 38 0.37 -6.09 -8.10
C GLU A 38 0.29 -7.04 -6.90
N ALA A 39 1.14 -8.06 -6.84
CA ALA A 39 1.22 -8.95 -5.68
C ALA A 39 1.62 -8.19 -4.40
N SER A 40 2.60 -7.28 -4.51
CA SER A 40 3.01 -6.41 -3.40
C SER A 40 1.88 -5.45 -2.99
N LEU A 41 1.11 -4.93 -3.94
CA LEU A 41 -0.07 -4.10 -3.64
C LEU A 41 -1.12 -4.88 -2.84
N LYS A 42 -1.45 -6.11 -3.25
CA LYS A 42 -2.39 -6.97 -2.49
C LYS A 42 -1.89 -7.26 -1.08
N SER A 43 -0.59 -7.52 -0.93
CA SER A 43 0.02 -7.68 0.40
C SER A 43 -0.14 -6.41 1.24
N ASN A 44 0.06 -5.24 0.66
CA ASN A 44 -0.12 -3.97 1.35
C ASN A 44 -1.58 -3.76 1.78
N MET A 45 -2.56 -4.06 0.91
CA MET A 45 -3.97 -3.97 1.26
C MET A 45 -4.32 -4.85 2.47
N HIS A 46 -3.78 -6.08 2.52
CA HIS A 46 -3.99 -6.98 3.64
C HIS A 46 -3.33 -6.46 4.94
N THR A 47 -2.13 -5.90 4.87
CA THR A 47 -1.50 -5.25 6.03
C THR A 47 -2.34 -4.09 6.55
N LEU A 48 -2.95 -3.31 5.65
CA LEU A 48 -3.81 -2.19 6.02
C LEU A 48 -5.13 -2.66 6.65
N GLN A 49 -5.67 -3.79 6.19
CA GLN A 49 -6.81 -4.47 6.82
C GLN A 49 -6.50 -4.81 8.27
N LEU A 50 -5.40 -5.51 8.52
CA LEU A 50 -4.99 -5.91 9.87
C LEU A 50 -4.82 -4.69 10.78
N ALA A 51 -4.23 -3.60 10.28
CA ALA A 51 -4.09 -2.36 11.04
C ALA A 51 -5.43 -1.70 11.36
N ALA A 52 -6.41 -1.76 10.46
CA ALA A 52 -7.75 -1.23 10.71
C ALA A 52 -8.53 -2.09 11.73
N GLU A 53 -8.42 -3.42 11.65
CA GLU A 53 -9.02 -4.35 12.60
C GLU A 53 -8.41 -4.22 14.00
N ASP A 54 -7.09 -4.06 14.09
CA ASP A 54 -6.39 -3.82 15.35
C ASP A 54 -6.81 -2.48 15.96
N PHE A 55 -6.96 -1.43 15.13
CA PHE A 55 -7.53 -0.16 15.58
C PHE A 55 -8.93 -0.33 16.16
N SER A 56 -9.83 -0.97 15.41
CA SER A 56 -11.23 -1.20 15.80
C SER A 56 -11.35 -1.96 17.13
N THR A 57 -10.47 -2.92 17.36
CA THR A 57 -10.44 -3.68 18.62
C THR A 57 -10.11 -2.79 19.82
N MET A 58 -9.31 -1.75 19.62
CA MET A 58 -8.92 -0.79 20.65
C MET A 58 -9.90 0.38 20.82
N SER A 59 -10.73 0.66 19.82
CA SER A 59 -11.69 1.78 19.78
C SER A 59 -13.14 1.34 19.93
N GLU A 60 -13.39 0.22 20.62
CA GLU A 60 -14.75 -0.29 20.92
C GLU A 60 -15.58 -0.58 19.65
N GLY A 61 -14.93 -1.08 18.60
CA GLY A 61 -15.59 -1.43 17.33
C GLY A 61 -15.73 -0.28 16.34
N ALA A 62 -15.21 0.91 16.67
CA ALA A 62 -15.32 2.09 15.81
C ALA A 62 -14.12 2.24 14.87
N TYR A 63 -14.39 2.43 13.58
CA TYR A 63 -13.36 2.70 12.58
C TYR A 63 -13.12 4.22 12.41
N PRO A 64 -11.86 4.66 12.29
CA PRO A 64 -11.53 6.07 12.18
C PRO A 64 -11.83 6.59 10.78
N ARG A 65 -12.20 7.88 10.65
CA ARG A 65 -12.43 8.48 9.33
C ARG A 65 -11.16 8.72 8.53
N THR A 66 -10.03 8.80 9.21
CA THR A 66 -8.73 8.98 8.59
C THR A 66 -7.72 8.06 9.25
N CYS A 67 -6.74 7.58 8.50
CA CYS A 67 -5.68 6.74 9.06
C CYS A 67 -4.78 7.48 10.08
N ALA A 68 -4.90 8.80 10.17
CA ALA A 68 -4.15 9.63 11.12
C ALA A 68 -4.87 9.80 12.46
N THR A 69 -6.16 9.48 12.55
CA THR A 69 -6.92 9.54 13.79
C THR A 69 -6.39 8.51 14.78
N THR A 70 -6.21 8.93 16.03
CA THR A 70 -5.75 8.08 17.13
C THR A 70 -6.92 7.40 17.84
N VAL A 71 -6.67 6.25 18.45
CA VAL A 71 -7.67 5.53 19.26
C VAL A 71 -8.17 6.42 20.42
N SER A 72 -7.28 7.19 21.05
CA SER A 72 -7.63 8.12 22.13
C SER A 72 -8.66 9.16 21.70
N GLU A 73 -8.52 9.75 20.51
CA GLU A 73 -9.50 10.71 19.98
C GLU A 73 -10.89 10.08 19.81
N VAL A 74 -10.94 8.82 19.37
CA VAL A 74 -12.19 8.07 19.21
C VAL A 74 -12.83 7.76 20.56
N LEU A 75 -12.05 7.20 21.50
CA LEU A 75 -12.53 6.83 22.83
C LEU A 75 -13.05 8.05 23.61
N VAL A 76 -12.37 9.18 23.55
CA VAL A 76 -12.82 10.43 24.20
C VAL A 76 -14.15 10.89 23.60
N ALA A 77 -14.31 10.83 22.28
CA ALA A 77 -15.56 11.19 21.62
C ALA A 77 -16.72 10.24 21.96
N LEU A 78 -16.42 8.98 22.29
CA LEU A 78 -17.39 8.01 22.79
C LEU A 78 -17.67 8.15 24.30
N GLY A 79 -17.03 9.10 24.99
CA GLY A 79 -17.26 9.39 26.40
C GLY A 79 -16.41 8.57 27.38
N TYR A 80 -15.41 7.83 26.89
CA TYR A 80 -14.47 7.11 27.74
C TYR A 80 -13.41 8.06 28.33
N PRO A 81 -12.90 7.79 29.54
CA PRO A 81 -11.84 8.60 30.14
C PRO A 81 -10.56 8.54 29.29
N THR A 82 -9.83 9.65 29.20
CA THR A 82 -8.55 9.73 28.47
C THR A 82 -7.57 8.69 28.99
N VAL A 83 -7.24 7.70 28.15
CA VAL A 83 -6.19 6.72 28.42
C VAL A 83 -4.89 7.20 27.79
N SER A 84 -3.89 7.48 28.62
CA SER A 84 -2.54 7.93 28.21
C SER A 84 -1.80 6.96 27.28
N THR A 85 -2.29 5.74 27.11
CA THR A 85 -1.61 4.62 26.43
C THR A 85 -2.20 4.31 25.04
N ALA A 86 -3.32 4.94 24.65
CA ALA A 86 -4.06 4.65 23.42
C ALA A 86 -3.81 5.67 22.30
N VAL A 87 -2.58 6.16 22.12
CA VAL A 87 -2.24 7.10 21.03
C VAL A 87 -2.05 6.38 19.68
N LYS A 88 -2.44 5.11 19.57
CA LYS A 88 -2.24 4.33 18.34
C LYS A 88 -3.12 4.86 17.22
N SER A 89 -2.54 5.05 16.03
CA SER A 89 -3.23 5.40 14.79
C SER A 89 -2.87 4.39 13.70
N ILE A 90 -3.69 4.27 12.66
CA ILE A 90 -3.41 3.32 11.58
C ILE A 90 -2.07 3.67 10.90
N ALA A 91 -1.85 4.94 10.58
CA ALA A 91 -0.73 5.35 9.72
C ALA A 91 0.13 6.51 10.24
N GLY A 92 -0.14 7.04 11.43
CA GLY A 92 0.55 8.23 11.95
C GLY A 92 0.05 9.54 11.32
N ALA A 93 0.55 10.66 11.84
CA ALA A 93 0.13 12.00 11.41
C ALA A 93 0.23 12.18 9.88
N ALA A 94 -0.82 12.76 9.29
CA ALA A 94 -1.06 12.85 7.85
C ALA A 94 0.07 13.54 7.04
N ASN A 95 0.11 13.23 5.73
CA ASN A 95 0.89 13.84 4.64
C ASN A 95 2.17 13.10 4.20
N GLY A 96 2.04 11.91 3.60
CA GLY A 96 3.12 11.29 2.80
C GLY A 96 4.40 10.89 3.56
N VAL A 97 4.46 11.18 4.86
CA VAL A 97 5.45 10.64 5.77
C VAL A 97 5.09 9.19 6.07
N SER A 98 6.10 8.34 6.01
CA SER A 98 5.94 6.93 6.40
C SER A 98 5.53 6.85 7.86
N PRO A 99 4.82 5.79 8.30
CA PRO A 99 4.63 5.47 9.72
C PRO A 99 5.89 5.82 10.52
N SER A 100 5.84 6.86 11.35
CA SER A 100 6.99 7.32 12.12
C SER A 100 6.57 7.55 13.57
N GLY A 101 7.07 6.71 14.46
CA GLY A 101 6.74 6.72 15.88
C GLY A 101 6.32 5.34 16.39
N SER A 102 6.27 5.17 17.71
CA SER A 102 5.79 3.97 18.41
C SER A 102 4.26 3.79 18.37
N ASP A 103 3.56 4.80 17.87
CA ASP A 103 2.11 4.94 17.96
C ASP A 103 1.41 4.70 16.61
N VAL A 104 2.04 3.90 15.74
CA VAL A 104 1.49 3.55 14.42
C VAL A 104 1.30 2.04 14.31
N LEU A 105 0.14 1.62 13.79
CA LEU A 105 -0.21 0.21 13.59
C LEU A 105 0.38 -0.37 12.30
N LEU A 106 0.52 0.45 11.26
CA LEU A 106 1.22 0.05 10.05
C LEU A 106 2.73 -0.13 10.31
N PRO A 107 3.36 -1.15 9.70
CA PRO A 107 4.79 -1.39 9.86
C PRO A 107 5.64 -0.21 9.35
N LEU A 108 6.78 0.00 9.99
CA LEU A 108 7.77 0.97 9.52
C LEU A 108 8.22 0.62 8.10
N GLY A 109 8.38 1.64 7.24
CA GLY A 109 8.84 1.42 5.87
C GLY A 109 7.77 0.90 4.91
N PHE A 110 6.49 0.95 5.27
CA PHE A 110 5.37 0.65 4.38
C PHE A 110 5.34 1.63 3.17
N LYS A 111 5.66 1.12 1.97
CA LYS A 111 5.90 1.91 0.74
C LYS A 111 5.09 1.42 -0.45
N ASN A 112 4.79 2.34 -1.36
CA ASN A 112 4.12 2.03 -2.62
C ASN A 112 5.08 1.28 -3.58
N PRO A 113 4.68 0.11 -4.12
CA PRO A 113 5.51 -0.71 -5.02
C PRO A 113 5.67 -0.14 -6.45
N PHE A 114 4.86 0.84 -6.83
CA PHE A 114 4.92 1.53 -8.12
C PHE A 114 5.68 2.85 -8.03
N LEU A 115 5.59 3.56 -6.91
CA LEU A 115 6.19 4.87 -6.67
C LEU A 115 6.87 4.93 -5.30
N LEU A 116 8.19 4.67 -5.27
CA LEU A 116 8.97 4.55 -4.03
C LEU A 116 9.02 5.83 -3.18
N THR A 117 8.72 6.99 -3.77
CA THR A 117 8.66 8.28 -3.08
C THR A 117 7.35 8.50 -2.35
N THR A 118 6.38 7.60 -2.50
CA THR A 118 5.03 7.71 -1.94
C THR A 118 4.76 6.55 -0.97
N ASN A 119 3.93 6.83 0.04
CA ASN A 119 3.40 5.83 0.95
C ASN A 119 2.41 4.90 0.22
N SER A 120 2.24 3.69 0.72
CA SER A 120 1.30 2.70 0.14
C SER A 120 -0.15 2.90 0.56
N TRP A 121 -0.49 4.01 1.22
CA TRP A 121 -1.83 4.28 1.75
C TRP A 121 -2.28 5.72 1.47
N GLU A 122 -3.57 5.94 1.27
CA GLU A 122 -4.20 7.26 1.15
C GLU A 122 -5.53 7.28 1.91
N SER A 123 -5.86 8.41 2.56
CA SER A 123 -7.05 8.51 3.42
C SER A 123 -8.26 9.19 2.77
N ASN A 124 -8.12 10.06 1.76
CA ASN A 124 -9.27 10.88 1.29
C ASN A 124 -9.27 11.35 -0.18
N ALA A 125 -8.50 10.75 -1.10
CA ALA A 125 -8.69 11.03 -2.52
C ALA A 125 -8.48 9.78 -3.39
N LEU A 126 -9.55 9.34 -4.04
CA LEU A 126 -9.51 8.35 -5.10
C LEU A 126 -8.78 8.96 -6.32
N GLY A 127 -7.55 8.52 -6.61
CA GLY A 127 -7.00 8.62 -7.96
C GLY A 127 -5.71 9.41 -8.19
N THR A 128 -5.01 9.89 -7.15
CA THR A 128 -3.76 10.66 -7.39
C THR A 128 -2.54 9.77 -7.65
N ILE A 129 -2.49 8.53 -7.12
CA ILE A 129 -1.26 7.72 -7.08
C ILE A 129 -1.55 6.24 -7.40
N SER A 130 -0.95 5.73 -8.48
CA SER A 130 -0.97 4.30 -8.84
C SER A 130 -0.15 3.50 -7.82
N GLY A 131 -0.65 2.34 -7.39
CA GLY A 131 0.04 1.47 -6.44
C GLY A 131 -0.25 1.75 -4.96
N CYS A 132 -1.15 2.68 -4.65
CA CYS A 132 -1.60 2.93 -3.29
C CYS A 132 -2.82 2.07 -2.95
N SER A 133 -2.91 1.70 -1.67
CA SER A 133 -4.14 1.24 -1.04
C SER A 133 -4.90 2.45 -0.51
N TYR A 134 -6.20 2.41 -0.56
CA TYR A 134 -7.10 3.48 -0.15
C TYR A 134 -7.99 2.95 0.94
N TYR A 135 -8.00 3.66 2.06
CA TYR A 135 -8.86 3.36 3.20
C TYR A 135 -10.09 4.25 3.13
N GLU A 136 -11.27 3.65 3.16
CA GLU A 136 -12.54 4.36 3.16
C GLU A 136 -13.41 3.84 4.29
N CYS A 137 -13.97 4.73 5.10
CA CYS A 137 -14.93 4.38 6.12
C CYS A 137 -16.34 4.81 5.71
N PHE A 138 -17.37 4.07 6.09
CA PHE A 138 -18.77 4.41 5.83
C PHE A 138 -19.49 4.63 7.16
N PRO A 139 -19.57 5.88 7.67
CA PRO A 139 -20.34 6.16 8.87
C PRO A 139 -21.82 5.87 8.61
N THR A 140 -22.43 5.09 9.49
CA THR A 140 -23.87 4.86 9.56
C THR A 140 -24.49 5.91 10.48
N GLY A 141 -25.35 6.78 9.95
CA GLY A 141 -26.03 7.82 10.74
C GLY A 141 -25.19 9.09 10.97
N ALA A 142 -25.34 9.72 12.14
CA ALA A 142 -24.72 11.00 12.49
C ALA A 142 -23.39 10.89 13.27
N SER A 143 -22.88 9.68 13.48
CA SER A 143 -21.58 9.47 14.14
C SER A 143 -20.43 9.97 13.26
N THR A 144 -19.39 10.50 13.88
CA THR A 144 -18.13 10.83 13.20
C THR A 144 -17.28 9.60 12.89
N TRP A 145 -17.67 8.44 13.42
CA TRP A 145 -16.97 7.16 13.36
C TRP A 145 -17.82 6.14 12.59
N ALA A 146 -17.15 5.22 11.89
CA ALA A 146 -17.83 4.25 11.05
C ALA A 146 -17.87 2.86 11.67
N GLU A 147 -18.96 2.13 11.41
CA GLU A 147 -19.11 0.71 11.75
C GLU A 147 -18.66 -0.20 10.58
N GLU A 148 -18.55 0.37 9.38
CA GLU A 148 -18.11 -0.31 8.16
C GLU A 148 -16.92 0.43 7.52
N TYR A 149 -16.00 -0.31 6.92
CA TYR A 149 -14.87 0.23 6.18
C TYR A 149 -14.60 -0.61 4.92
N SER A 150 -13.86 -0.05 3.97
CA SER A 150 -13.41 -0.77 2.78
C SER A 150 -11.97 -0.39 2.43
N ILE A 151 -11.24 -1.34 1.82
CA ILE A 151 -9.87 -1.12 1.36
C ILE A 151 -9.81 -1.35 -0.14
N ARG A 152 -9.38 -0.33 -0.88
CA ARG A 152 -9.29 -0.38 -2.34
C ARG A 152 -7.84 -0.25 -2.78
N GLY A 153 -7.37 -1.07 -3.72
CA GLY A 153 -6.03 -0.98 -4.28
C GLY A 153 -6.06 -0.40 -5.69
N PHE A 154 -5.19 0.55 -5.99
CA PHE A 154 -5.02 1.04 -7.36
C PHE A 154 -3.90 0.28 -8.04
N GLY A 155 -4.25 -0.65 -8.94
CA GLY A 155 -3.27 -1.28 -9.83
C GLY A 155 -2.75 -0.29 -10.89
N LYS A 156 -1.87 -0.78 -11.77
CA LYS A 156 -1.39 0.02 -12.92
C LYS A 156 -2.48 0.23 -13.97
N ASP A 157 -3.27 -0.81 -14.22
CA ASP A 157 -4.21 -0.86 -15.37
C ASP A 157 -5.68 -1.03 -14.95
N ALA A 158 -5.97 -1.29 -13.66
CA ALA A 158 -7.32 -1.43 -13.13
C ALA A 158 -7.39 -1.20 -11.60
N LEU A 159 -8.58 -0.88 -11.10
CA LEU A 159 -8.88 -0.81 -9.68
C LEU A 159 -9.06 -2.23 -9.13
N LEU A 160 -8.22 -2.61 -8.17
CA LEU A 160 -8.32 -3.86 -7.43
C LEU A 160 -9.15 -3.57 -6.17
N VAL A 161 -10.42 -3.95 -6.17
CA VAL A 161 -11.27 -3.80 -4.99
C VAL A 161 -11.10 -5.02 -4.09
N LEU A 162 -10.74 -4.82 -2.82
CA LEU A 162 -10.92 -5.81 -1.77
C LEU A 162 -12.02 -5.27 -0.85
N VAL A 163 -13.27 -5.61 -1.15
CA VAL A 163 -14.37 -5.27 -0.24
C VAL A 163 -14.30 -6.23 0.94
N LEU A 164 -14.14 -5.69 2.14
CA LEU A 164 -14.18 -6.43 3.38
C LEU A 164 -15.31 -5.83 4.21
N THR A 165 -16.32 -6.62 4.51
CA THR A 165 -17.39 -6.24 5.43
C THR A 165 -16.91 -6.57 6.84
N ALA A 166 -17.11 -5.65 7.79
CA ALA A 166 -16.70 -5.87 9.17
C ALA A 166 -17.36 -7.15 9.76
N GLY A 167 -16.57 -7.99 10.43
CA GLY A 167 -17.07 -9.18 11.15
C GLY A 167 -17.02 -10.53 10.40
N GLN A 168 -16.14 -10.71 9.42
CA GLN A 168 -15.84 -12.00 8.78
C GLN A 168 -14.43 -12.48 9.08
#